data_AF-A0AA42YE06-F1
#
_entry.id   AF-A0AA42YE06-F1
#
_cell.length_a   1.000
_cell.length_b   1.000
_cell.length_c   1.000
_cell.angle_alpha   90.00
_cell.angle_beta   90.00
_cell.angle_gamma   90.00
#
_symmetry.space_group_name_H-M   'P 1'
#
loop_
_entity.id
_entity.type
_entity.pdbx_description
1 polymer ?
#
loop_
_entity_poly.entity_id
_entity_poly.type
_entity_poly.pdbx_seq_one_letter_code
_entity_poly.pdbx_strand_id
1 'polypeptide(L)' 'MLEASDRRLEPAKVADDTTLRDDLGLSSLQGVTLAMDLEDEFDIVVDDAELRAFVTVGDVVGLVRGKTSREKGNAAG' A
#
# COMPACT_ATOMS: atom_id res chain seq x y z
N MET A 1 -2.15 -28.30 -14.35
CA MET A 1 -2.91 -27.04 -14.52
C MET A 1 -3.92 -26.99 -13.39
N LEU A 2 -3.48 -26.57 -12.21
CA LEU A 2 -4.35 -26.36 -11.05
C LEU A 2 -4.75 -24.89 -11.08
N GLU A 3 -6.04 -24.65 -11.21
CA GLU A 3 -6.70 -23.35 -11.25
C GLU A 3 -6.17 -22.48 -10.09
N ALA A 4 -5.56 -21.34 -10.44
CA ALA A 4 -5.22 -20.30 -9.49
C ALA A 4 -6.51 -19.99 -8.72
N SER A 5 -6.51 -20.31 -7.43
CA SER A 5 -7.58 -19.93 -6.51
C SER A 5 -7.60 -18.42 -6.53
N ASP A 6 -8.49 -17.88 -7.34
CA ASP A 6 -8.81 -16.48 -7.51
C ASP A 6 -9.31 -15.97 -6.16
N ARG A 7 -8.36 -15.65 -5.26
CA ARG A 7 -8.62 -15.10 -3.93
C ARG A 7 -9.06 -13.67 -4.13
N ARG A 8 -10.28 -13.49 -4.64
CA ARG A 8 -11.03 -12.24 -4.54
C ARG A 8 -11.29 -12.03 -3.06
N LEU A 9 -10.33 -11.39 -2.39
CA LEU A 9 -10.56 -10.82 -1.07
C LEU A 9 -11.81 -9.95 -1.19
N GLU A 10 -12.86 -10.33 -0.49
CA GLU A 10 -14.04 -9.48 -0.42
C GLU A 10 -13.58 -8.16 0.22
N PRO A 11 -13.73 -7.00 -0.45
CA PRO A 11 -13.26 -5.72 0.07
C PRO A 11 -13.86 -5.38 1.44
N ALA A 12 -15.00 -6.01 1.79
CA ALA A 12 -15.63 -5.92 3.09
C ALA A 12 -14.86 -6.58 4.25
N LYS A 13 -13.78 -7.34 3.99
CA LYS A 13 -12.96 -8.01 5.02
C LYS A 13 -11.60 -7.37 5.24
N VAL A 14 -11.26 -6.33 4.49
CA VAL A 14 -9.98 -5.64 4.66
C VAL A 14 -10.14 -4.57 5.73
N ALA A 15 -9.40 -4.73 6.83
CA ALA A 15 -9.34 -3.78 7.93
C ALA A 15 -7.91 -3.24 8.07
N ASP A 16 -7.73 -2.17 8.85
CA ASP A 16 -6.43 -1.51 9.01
C ASP A 16 -5.36 -2.46 9.62
N ASP A 17 -5.78 -3.44 10.42
CA ASP A 17 -4.92 -4.46 11.03
C ASP A 17 -4.63 -5.66 10.12
N THR A 18 -5.26 -5.72 8.94
CA THR A 18 -5.05 -6.82 7.97
C THR A 18 -3.62 -6.79 7.45
N THR A 19 -2.93 -7.92 7.56
CA THR A 19 -1.53 -8.04 7.15
C THR A 19 -1.41 -8.25 5.65
N LEU A 20 -0.50 -7.51 5.01
CA LEU A 20 -0.31 -7.61 3.56
C LEU A 20 0.18 -9.01 3.16
N ARG A 21 1.12 -9.58 3.92
CA ARG A 21 1.72 -10.87 3.58
C ARG A 21 0.87 -12.05 4.01
N ASP A 22 0.41 -12.08 5.26
CA ASP A 22 -0.17 -13.29 5.84
C ASP A 22 -1.68 -13.39 5.52
N ASP A 23 -2.40 -12.27 5.51
CA ASP A 23 -3.85 -12.24 5.21
C ASP A 23 -4.14 -12.01 3.72
N LEU A 24 -3.45 -11.05 3.08
CA LEU A 24 -3.64 -10.77 1.64
C LEU A 24 -2.76 -11.63 0.72
N GLY A 25 -1.72 -12.28 1.26
CA GLY A 25 -0.83 -13.12 0.46
C GLY A 25 0.12 -12.35 -0.45
N LEU A 26 0.37 -11.06 -0.19
CA LEU A 26 1.27 -10.23 -0.99
C LEU A 26 2.72 -10.65 -0.75
N SER A 27 3.39 -11.01 -1.84
CA SER A 27 4.84 -11.20 -1.86
C SER A 27 5.59 -9.85 -1.84
N SER A 28 6.87 -9.88 -1.51
CA SER A 28 7.73 -8.68 -1.54
C SER A 28 7.77 -8.02 -2.91
N LEU A 29 7.75 -8.80 -3.99
CA LEU A 29 7.69 -8.26 -5.36
C LEU A 29 6.36 -7.54 -5.63
N GLN A 30 5.24 -8.10 -5.15
CA GLN A 30 3.94 -7.45 -5.27
C GLN A 30 3.85 -6.18 -4.40
N GLY A 31 4.57 -6.13 -3.28
CA GLY A 31 4.72 -4.92 -2.47
C GLY A 31 5.40 -3.79 -3.25
N VAL A 32 6.43 -4.10 -4.05
CA VAL A 32 7.07 -3.12 -4.94
C VAL A 32 6.07 -2.61 -5.98
N THR A 33 5.31 -3.49 -6.62
CA THR A 33 4.27 -3.08 -7.58
C THR A 33 3.22 -2.19 -6.92
N LEU A 34 2.74 -2.55 -5.72
CA LEU A 34 1.80 -1.72 -4.96
C LEU A 34 2.37 -0.32 -4.69
N ALA A 35 3.65 -0.22 -4.31
CA ALA A 35 4.27 1.09 -4.10
C ALA A 35 4.29 1.93 -5.38
N MET A 36 4.68 1.34 -6.51
CA MET A 36 4.67 2.02 -7.81
C MET A 36 3.26 2.49 -8.18
N ASP A 37 2.23 1.66 -7.98
CA ASP A 37 0.83 2.03 -8.24
C ASP A 37 0.38 3.19 -7.35
N LEU A 38 0.83 3.23 -6.08
CA LEU A 38 0.52 4.34 -5.16
C LEU A 38 1.25 5.63 -5.54
N GLU A 39 2.51 5.54 -5.96
CA GLU A 39 3.29 6.67 -6.46
C GLU A 39 2.60 7.31 -7.67
N ASP A 40 2.22 6.49 -8.66
CA ASP A 40 1.57 6.95 -9.89
C ASP A 40 0.14 7.51 -9.63
N GLU A 41 -0.65 6.89 -8.75
CA GLU A 41 -2.04 7.31 -8.49
C GLU A 41 -2.13 8.57 -7.61
N PHE A 42 -1.25 8.69 -6.61
CA PHE A 42 -1.31 9.78 -5.62
C PHE A 42 -0.23 10.84 -5.78
N ASP A 43 0.63 10.73 -6.81
CA ASP A 43 1.80 11.61 -7.05
C ASP A 43 2.73 11.69 -5.83
N ILE A 44 2.90 10.56 -5.13
CA ILE A 44 3.78 10.44 -3.96
C ILE A 44 5.08 9.74 -4.34
N VAL A 45 6.08 9.79 -3.45
CA VAL A 45 7.31 9.00 -3.55
C VAL A 45 7.39 8.09 -2.34
N VAL A 46 7.58 6.79 -2.54
CA VAL A 46 7.72 5.78 -1.50
C VAL A 46 9.17 5.29 -1.50
N ASP A 47 9.90 5.58 -0.43
CA ASP A 47 11.27 5.11 -0.32
C ASP A 47 11.37 3.64 0.17
N ASP A 48 12.56 3.07 0.05
CA ASP A 48 12.83 1.68 0.38
C ASP A 48 12.65 1.38 1.90
N ALA A 49 12.78 2.39 2.78
CA ALA A 49 12.49 2.25 4.20
C ALA A 49 10.99 2.27 4.48
N GLU A 50 10.23 3.13 3.80
CA GLU A 50 8.77 3.19 3.84
C GLU A 50 8.15 1.90 3.29
N LEU A 51 8.67 1.38 2.18
CA LEU A 51 8.23 0.11 1.61
C LEU A 51 8.45 -1.07 2.57
N ARG A 52 9.58 -1.10 3.29
CA ARG A 52 9.83 -2.10 4.32
C ARG A 52 8.89 -1.98 5.53
N ALA A 53 8.31 -0.81 5.75
CA ALA A 53 7.36 -0.57 6.84
C ALA A 53 5.93 -1.02 6.48
N PHE A 54 5.66 -1.42 5.23
CA PHE A 54 4.35 -1.93 4.81
C PHE A 54 4.10 -3.33 5.36
N VAL A 55 3.55 -3.41 6.57
CA VAL A 55 3.17 -4.68 7.21
C VAL A 55 1.67 -4.91 7.10
N THR A 56 0.88 -3.86 7.32
CA THR A 56 -0.58 -3.88 7.33
C THR A 56 -1.19 -2.91 6.32
N VAL A 57 -2.47 -3.06 6.05
CA VAL A 57 -3.22 -2.10 5.21
C VAL A 57 -3.26 -0.72 5.85
N GLY A 58 -3.34 -0.63 7.18
CA GLY A 58 -3.30 0.63 7.91
C GLY A 58 -2.00 1.40 7.70
N ASP A 59 -0.86 0.71 7.60
CA ASP A 59 0.45 1.34 7.33
C ASP A 59 0.46 2.02 5.96
N VAL A 60 -0.07 1.33 4.93
CA VAL A 60 -0.17 1.86 3.57
C VAL A 60 -1.09 3.08 3.53
N VAL A 61 -2.29 2.97 4.11
CA VAL A 61 -3.26 4.08 4.17
C VAL A 61 -2.67 5.27 4.94
N GLY A 62 -1.98 5.02 6.05
CA GLY A 62 -1.32 6.03 6.85
C GLY A 62 -0.24 6.78 6.08
N LEU A 63 0.58 6.06 5.32
CA LEU A 63 1.61 6.67 4.46
C LEU A 63 0.98 7.59 3.41
N VAL A 64 0.01 7.08 2.64
CA VAL A 64 -0.66 7.84 1.58
C VAL A 64 -1.30 9.09 2.16
N ARG A 65 -2.04 8.99 3.27
CA ARG A 65 -2.62 10.16 3.95
C ARG A 65 -1.56 11.14 4.43
N GLY A 66 -0.46 10.64 4.98
CA GLY A 66 0.64 11.46 5.49
C GLY A 66 1.35 12.28 4.41
N LYS A 67 1.50 11.71 3.21
CA LYS A 67 2.14 12.37 2.05
C LYS A 67 1.18 13.29 1.30
N THR A 68 0.00 12.80 0.93
CA THR A 68 -1.03 13.59 0.23
C THR A 68 -1.55 14.77 1.06
N SER A 69 -1.56 14.67 2.39
CA SER A 69 -1.92 15.80 3.25
C SER A 69 -0.82 16.86 3.37
N ARG A 70 0.44 16.55 3.07
CA ARG A 70 1.57 17.49 3.18
C ARG A 70 1.82 18.31 1.92
N GLU A 71 1.31 17.89 0.76
CA GLU A 71 1.52 18.61 -0.50
C GLU A 71 0.77 19.95 -0.59
N LYS A 72 -0.28 20.16 0.22
CA LYS A 72 -0.95 21.48 0.29
C LYS A 72 -0.25 22.48 1.23
N GLY A 73 0.95 22.18 1.74
CA GLY A 73 1.62 22.96 2.77
C GLY A 73 2.88 23.74 2.37
N ASN A 74 3.48 23.54 1.19
CA ASN A 74 4.80 24.13 0.88
C ASN A 74 4.95 24.72 -0.53
N ALA A 75 3.98 25.52 -0.98
CA ALA A 75 4.07 26.36 -2.18
C ALA A 75 4.02 27.87 -1.88
N ALA A 76 4.41 28.28 -0.68
CA ALA A 76 4.51 29.70 -0.31
C ALA A 76 5.76 29.95 0.53
N GLY A 77 6.79 30.48 -0.13
CA GLY A 77 8.03 30.97 0.45
C GLY A 77 8.85 31.67 -0.62
#